data_AF-A0A9D8AW63-F1
#
_entry.id   AF-A0A9D8AW63-F1
#
_cell.length_a   1.000
_cell.length_b   1.000
_cell.length_c   1.000
_cell.angle_alpha   90.00
_cell.angle_beta   90.00
_cell.angle_gamma   90.00
#
_symmetry.space_group_name_H-M   'P 1'
#
loop_
_entity.id
_entity.type
_entity.pdbx_description
1 polymer ?
#
loop_
_entity_poly.entity_id
_entity_poly.type
_entity_poly.pdbx_seq_one_letter_code
_entity_poly.pdbx_strand_id
1 'polypeptide(L)'
;MHSRKVWSRRAFLRAGAFAAVGVAAGCAAPSPSPEGTTPAAAPLPTGTPLPVATVAPTSTATPPPTVTLEPTATTPPPTATPEPSATLSPTPASALATAREPTATLLPPTATPAPTHTPTPAATTPIVRPSRAELIAHYPGTAQSVVSAVRHAGVWDGEQIQVHVVLQMLDAAITQLTGLQDALAAWGVLFDPGEVIGIKVNTISRYTTTPTVAYAVAQRLQDTGIPAEQIILFDRTDRELGDRGFTINADGPGVRCRGAKAWEQPAQVAGSTQRIHDVVLGCSALINVPPLKEHSISGFTSAMKNHYGSVDSPGRLHGNSCDPYIPELNALPVIRDKTRLIVGDLLRTCPYDWNRMIKEDTIAMSFDPLAYDRFARQMLVDRREADKRPGPYITALSHYLDTAFAIGLGADREHTEVRRAMLG
;
A
#
# COMPACT_ATOMS: atom_id res chain seq x y z
N MET A 1 29.63 -55.02 5.37
CA MET A 1 29.28 -55.25 3.95
C MET A 1 27.79 -55.49 3.85
N HIS A 2 27.07 -54.72 3.02
CA HIS A 2 25.95 -55.13 2.15
C HIS A 2 25.58 -53.91 1.29
N SER A 3 25.27 -54.12 0.00
CA SER A 3 25.31 -53.05 -1.01
C SER A 3 23.98 -52.85 -1.75
N ARG A 4 23.88 -51.69 -2.41
CA ARG A 4 22.71 -51.13 -3.11
C ARG A 4 22.35 -51.92 -4.38
N LYS A 5 21.12 -51.73 -4.88
CA LYS A 5 20.86 -51.47 -6.32
C LYS A 5 19.53 -50.73 -6.54
N VAL A 6 19.43 -50.09 -7.70
CA VAL A 6 18.42 -49.08 -8.09
C VAL A 6 17.95 -49.36 -9.52
N TRP A 7 16.66 -49.14 -9.83
CA TRP A 7 16.11 -48.88 -11.17
C TRP A 7 14.60 -48.57 -11.09
N SER A 8 13.90 -48.08 -12.11
CA SER A 8 14.13 -47.04 -13.14
C SER A 8 12.82 -46.86 -13.93
N ARG A 9 12.55 -45.68 -14.54
CA ARG A 9 11.31 -45.40 -15.29
C ARG A 9 11.45 -45.72 -16.79
N ARG A 10 10.41 -46.28 -17.44
CA ARG A 10 9.69 -45.68 -18.62
C ARG A 10 8.70 -46.62 -19.34
N ALA A 11 7.73 -45.97 -20.00
CA ALA A 11 6.94 -46.38 -21.18
C ALA A 11 5.82 -47.43 -21.04
N PHE A 12 4.58 -46.97 -21.31
CA PHE A 12 3.55 -47.70 -22.09
C PHE A 12 2.67 -46.69 -22.84
N LEU A 13 2.09 -47.09 -23.98
CA LEU A 13 1.43 -46.21 -24.97
C LEU A 13 -0.07 -46.52 -25.20
N ARG A 14 -0.78 -45.48 -25.66
CA ARG A 14 -1.90 -45.47 -26.65
C ARG A 14 -3.26 -46.14 -26.34
N ALA A 15 -4.26 -45.25 -26.22
CA ALA A 15 -5.40 -45.06 -27.14
C ALA A 15 -6.43 -46.17 -27.40
N GLY A 16 -7.71 -45.79 -27.27
CA GLY A 16 -8.88 -46.49 -27.82
C GLY A 16 -10.16 -45.70 -27.53
N ALA A 17 -10.95 -45.37 -28.56
CA ALA A 17 -12.23 -44.66 -28.43
C ALA A 17 -13.29 -45.35 -29.31
N PHE A 18 -14.52 -45.47 -28.83
CA PHE A 18 -15.72 -45.74 -29.66
C PHE A 18 -17.01 -45.27 -28.95
N ALA A 19 -18.02 -44.93 -29.75
CA ALA A 19 -19.31 -44.33 -29.37
C ALA A 19 -20.43 -45.40 -29.31
N ALA A 20 -21.38 -45.37 -28.36
CA ALA A 20 -22.64 -44.60 -28.28
C ALA A 20 -23.89 -45.23 -28.95
N VAL A 21 -24.91 -45.50 -28.11
CA VAL A 21 -26.36 -45.72 -28.36
C VAL A 21 -27.09 -45.38 -27.02
N GLY A 22 -28.31 -44.84 -26.93
CA GLY A 22 -29.24 -44.30 -27.94
C GLY A 22 -30.72 -44.35 -27.49
N VAL A 23 -31.63 -43.87 -28.35
CA VAL A 23 -33.13 -43.85 -28.22
C VAL A 23 -33.69 -42.82 -27.20
N ALA A 24 -34.95 -42.39 -27.37
CA ALA A 24 -35.55 -41.20 -26.73
C ALA A 24 -37.10 -41.20 -26.69
N ALA A 25 -37.71 -40.33 -25.84
CA ALA A 25 -39.12 -39.91 -25.84
C ALA A 25 -39.25 -38.54 -25.12
N GLY A 26 -40.13 -37.58 -25.43
CA GLY A 26 -41.21 -37.40 -26.43
C GLY A 26 -42.07 -36.17 -26.02
N CYS A 27 -42.89 -35.48 -26.83
CA CYS A 27 -43.28 -35.62 -28.25
C CYS A 27 -43.38 -34.22 -28.93
N ALA A 28 -44.49 -33.85 -29.60
CA ALA A 28 -44.66 -32.60 -30.36
C ALA A 28 -46.10 -32.00 -30.28
N ALA A 29 -46.31 -30.80 -30.86
CA ALA A 29 -47.55 -30.01 -30.87
C ALA A 29 -48.45 -30.23 -32.12
N PRO A 30 -49.63 -29.57 -32.18
CA PRO A 30 -50.00 -28.85 -33.43
C PRO A 30 -50.70 -27.47 -33.25
N SER A 31 -50.72 -26.69 -34.34
CA SER A 31 -51.19 -25.28 -34.53
C SER A 31 -52.68 -25.21 -35.05
N PRO A 32 -53.26 -24.11 -35.64
CA PRO A 32 -52.79 -22.71 -35.94
C PRO A 32 -53.80 -21.52 -35.78
N SER A 33 -53.32 -20.31 -36.16
CA SER A 33 -54.00 -19.19 -36.90
C SER A 33 -54.35 -17.87 -36.17
N PRO A 34 -54.41 -16.69 -36.85
CA PRO A 34 -53.73 -16.24 -38.08
C PRO A 34 -53.13 -14.79 -38.06
N GLU A 35 -52.29 -14.51 -39.08
CA GLU A 35 -52.04 -13.24 -39.82
C GLU A 35 -51.82 -11.85 -39.17
N GLY A 36 -50.70 -11.22 -39.56
CA GLY A 36 -50.40 -9.79 -39.48
C GLY A 36 -49.11 -9.47 -40.28
N THR A 37 -49.14 -8.47 -41.18
CA THR A 37 -48.31 -8.49 -42.41
C THR A 37 -47.28 -7.35 -42.54
N THR A 38 -45.99 -7.69 -42.70
CA THR A 38 -44.88 -6.91 -43.34
C THR A 38 -44.42 -5.57 -42.71
N PRO A 39 -43.23 -5.01 -43.07
CA PRO A 39 -42.23 -5.46 -44.05
C PRO A 39 -40.81 -5.72 -43.50
N ALA A 40 -39.98 -6.39 -44.31
CA ALA A 40 -38.58 -6.73 -43.99
C ALA A 40 -37.61 -5.57 -44.31
N ALA A 41 -36.57 -5.42 -43.46
CA ALA A 41 -35.47 -4.50 -43.69
C ALA A 41 -34.37 -5.09 -44.60
N ALA A 42 -33.71 -4.24 -45.38
CA ALA A 42 -32.68 -4.63 -46.34
C ALA A 42 -31.35 -5.06 -45.67
N PRO A 43 -30.56 -5.96 -46.30
CA PRO A 43 -29.25 -6.36 -45.79
C PRO A 43 -28.20 -5.26 -45.97
N LEU A 44 -27.40 -5.05 -44.93
CA LEU A 44 -26.23 -4.14 -44.95
C LEU A 44 -25.07 -4.74 -45.77
N PRO A 45 -24.27 -3.91 -46.48
CA PRO A 45 -23.17 -4.39 -47.31
C PRO A 45 -21.97 -4.88 -46.49
N THR A 46 -21.39 -6.00 -46.89
CA THR A 46 -20.13 -6.54 -46.34
C THR A 46 -18.93 -5.72 -46.82
N GLY A 47 -18.20 -5.12 -45.87
CA GLY A 47 -16.99 -4.35 -46.15
C GLY A 47 -15.83 -5.21 -46.64
N THR A 48 -15.10 -4.70 -47.65
CA THR A 48 -13.88 -5.31 -48.19
C THR A 48 -12.73 -5.28 -47.16
N PRO A 49 -11.89 -6.33 -47.05
CA PRO A 49 -10.73 -6.29 -46.15
C PRO A 49 -9.69 -5.25 -46.61
N LEU A 50 -9.14 -4.50 -45.66
CA LEU A 50 -7.98 -3.63 -45.90
C LEU A 50 -6.70 -4.47 -46.10
N PRO A 51 -5.74 -4.01 -46.92
CA PRO A 51 -4.52 -4.76 -47.19
C PRO A 51 -3.61 -4.86 -45.97
N VAL A 52 -3.08 -6.07 -45.73
CA VAL A 52 -2.10 -6.34 -44.66
C VAL A 52 -0.76 -5.73 -45.04
N ALA A 53 -0.21 -4.87 -44.18
CA ALA A 53 1.12 -4.32 -44.37
C ALA A 53 2.20 -5.40 -44.13
N THR A 54 3.00 -5.70 -45.16
CA THR A 54 4.14 -6.61 -45.05
C THR A 54 5.27 -5.96 -44.24
N VAL A 55 5.60 -6.55 -43.09
CA VAL A 55 6.75 -6.13 -42.28
C VAL A 55 8.04 -6.67 -42.91
N ALA A 56 8.96 -5.78 -43.27
CA ALA A 56 10.30 -6.14 -43.72
C ALA A 56 11.16 -6.67 -42.55
N PRO A 57 12.07 -7.64 -42.78
CA PRO A 57 12.87 -8.22 -41.70
C PRO A 57 13.89 -7.22 -41.14
N THR A 58 13.79 -6.92 -39.84
CA THR A 58 14.75 -6.08 -39.12
C THR A 58 16.12 -6.78 -39.01
N SER A 59 17.20 -6.04 -39.28
CA SER A 59 18.57 -6.55 -39.18
C SER A 59 18.94 -6.99 -37.76
N THR A 60 19.56 -8.16 -37.66
CA THR A 60 20.09 -8.69 -36.39
C THR A 60 21.27 -7.85 -35.91
N ALA A 61 21.13 -7.14 -34.79
CA ALA A 61 22.23 -6.43 -34.16
C ALA A 61 23.00 -7.37 -33.20
N THR A 62 24.29 -7.56 -33.46
CA THR A 62 25.20 -8.31 -32.58
C THR A 62 25.43 -7.56 -31.27
N PRO A 63 25.34 -8.18 -30.09
CA PRO A 63 25.69 -7.53 -28.83
C PRO A 63 27.21 -7.33 -28.73
N PRO A 64 27.69 -6.20 -28.17
CA PRO A 64 29.11 -6.01 -27.88
C PRO A 64 29.58 -6.92 -26.73
N PRO A 65 30.90 -7.23 -26.64
CA PRO A 65 31.42 -8.18 -25.66
C PRO A 65 31.30 -7.68 -24.22
N THR A 66 30.93 -8.59 -23.32
CA THR A 66 30.89 -8.36 -21.87
C THR A 66 32.29 -8.12 -21.32
N VAL A 67 32.52 -6.96 -20.71
CA VAL A 67 33.72 -6.72 -19.89
C VAL A 67 33.46 -7.25 -18.48
N THR A 68 34.15 -8.33 -18.12
CA THR A 68 34.19 -8.80 -16.74
C THR A 68 35.17 -7.94 -15.94
N LEU A 69 34.66 -7.20 -14.95
CA LEU A 69 35.49 -6.54 -13.94
C LEU A 69 35.54 -7.41 -12.68
N GLU A 70 36.76 -7.75 -12.25
CA GLU A 70 36.98 -8.48 -11.01
C GLU A 70 36.76 -7.56 -9.79
N PRO A 71 36.11 -8.04 -8.71
CA PRO A 71 35.94 -7.25 -7.50
C PRO A 71 37.25 -7.22 -6.70
N THR A 72 38.01 -6.13 -6.84
CA THR A 72 39.16 -5.87 -5.95
C THR A 72 38.66 -5.40 -4.59
N ALA A 73 38.44 -6.34 -3.68
CA ALA A 73 38.14 -6.07 -2.28
C ALA A 73 39.42 -6.11 -1.44
N THR A 74 39.91 -4.96 -0.99
CA THR A 74 40.98 -4.87 0.01
C THR A 74 40.41 -4.43 1.35
N THR A 75 40.11 -5.41 2.21
CA THR A 75 39.62 -5.16 3.57
C THR A 75 40.78 -4.76 4.48
N PRO A 76 40.72 -3.62 5.21
CA PRO A 76 41.67 -3.34 6.28
C PRO A 76 41.38 -4.22 7.51
N PRO A 77 42.40 -4.57 8.32
CA PRO A 77 42.22 -5.41 9.51
C PRO A 77 41.46 -4.68 10.64
N PRO A 78 40.78 -5.40 11.55
CA PRO A 78 40.04 -4.79 12.65
C PRO A 78 40.98 -4.13 13.66
N THR A 79 40.67 -2.89 14.03
CA THR A 79 41.37 -2.17 15.11
C THR A 79 40.93 -2.71 16.47
N ALA A 80 41.88 -2.78 17.41
CA ALA A 80 41.69 -3.44 18.71
C ALA A 80 40.70 -2.73 19.65
N THR A 81 39.99 -3.53 20.44
CA THR A 81 39.15 -3.14 21.57
C THR A 81 39.99 -2.46 22.68
N PRO A 82 39.55 -1.33 23.26
CA PRO A 82 40.15 -0.80 24.50
C PRO A 82 39.62 -1.53 25.75
N GLU A 83 40.51 -1.84 26.68
CA GLU A 83 40.19 -2.43 27.99
C GLU A 83 39.50 -1.42 28.95
N PRO A 84 38.72 -1.89 29.94
CA PRO A 84 38.01 -1.03 30.88
C PRO A 84 38.93 -0.43 31.96
N SER A 85 38.92 0.89 32.11
CA SER A 85 39.66 1.57 33.18
C SER A 85 38.92 1.57 34.53
N ALA A 86 39.55 0.91 35.50
CA ALA A 86 39.63 1.19 36.93
C ALA A 86 38.44 1.85 37.67
N THR A 87 37.90 1.05 38.61
CA THR A 87 37.11 1.46 39.78
C THR A 87 37.77 2.58 40.61
N LEU A 88 36.97 3.53 41.11
CA LEU A 88 37.35 4.40 42.23
C LEU A 88 36.54 4.04 43.47
N SER A 89 37.24 3.71 44.56
CA SER A 89 36.68 3.50 45.90
C SER A 89 36.85 4.77 46.77
N PRO A 90 36.02 4.98 47.81
CA PRO A 90 35.99 6.23 48.56
C PRO A 90 37.12 6.35 49.60
N THR A 91 37.39 7.58 50.05
CA THR A 91 38.29 7.91 51.17
C THR A 91 37.75 9.16 51.91
N PRO A 92 38.20 9.50 53.13
CA PRO A 92 37.37 9.29 54.31
C PRO A 92 36.95 10.59 55.02
N ALA A 93 36.10 10.45 56.03
CA ALA A 93 35.69 11.55 56.90
C ALA A 93 36.85 12.07 57.79
N SER A 94 36.80 13.38 58.09
CA SER A 94 37.48 13.98 59.23
C SER A 94 36.49 14.89 59.97
N ALA A 95 36.64 15.03 61.28
CA ALA A 95 35.60 15.53 62.18
C ALA A 95 36.09 16.63 63.16
N LEU A 96 35.11 17.25 63.81
CA LEU A 96 35.17 18.20 64.95
C LEU A 96 35.62 19.65 64.68
N ALA A 97 34.66 20.57 64.86
CA ALA A 97 34.67 21.51 66.00
C ALA A 97 33.22 21.95 66.35
N THR A 98 33.01 22.55 67.52
CA THR A 98 31.70 22.55 68.23
C THR A 98 30.99 23.91 68.38
N ALA A 99 29.65 23.83 68.39
CA ALA A 99 28.68 24.61 69.19
C ALA A 99 28.49 26.14 68.96
N ARG A 100 27.24 26.54 68.64
CA ARG A 100 26.22 27.02 69.60
C ARG A 100 24.87 27.34 68.91
N GLU A 101 23.77 27.21 69.64
CA GLU A 101 22.41 27.60 69.20
C GLU A 101 22.22 29.13 69.20
N PRO A 102 21.35 29.67 68.32
CA PRO A 102 20.65 30.93 68.54
C PRO A 102 19.13 30.75 68.72
N THR A 103 18.59 31.45 69.71
CA THR A 103 17.18 31.47 70.12
C THR A 103 16.24 32.04 69.04
N ALA A 104 15.07 31.43 68.86
CA ALA A 104 14.02 31.94 67.98
C ALA A 104 13.37 33.22 68.54
N THR A 105 13.27 34.26 67.70
CA THR A 105 12.49 35.47 67.99
C THR A 105 11.18 35.43 67.21
N LEU A 106 10.05 35.55 67.89
CA LEU A 106 8.71 35.56 67.29
C LEU A 106 8.40 36.93 66.66
N LEU A 107 7.93 36.92 65.41
CA LEU A 107 7.31 38.07 64.76
C LEU A 107 5.77 38.00 64.89
N PRO A 108 5.06 39.15 64.95
CA PRO A 108 3.61 39.19 65.14
C PRO A 108 2.83 38.75 63.89
N PRO A 109 1.57 38.31 64.03
CA PRO A 109 0.79 37.77 62.92
C PRO A 109 0.26 38.87 61.98
N THR A 110 0.58 38.74 60.69
CA THR A 110 -0.07 39.51 59.61
C THR A 110 -1.47 38.92 59.34
N ALA A 111 -2.48 39.79 59.22
CA ALA A 111 -3.86 39.37 58.99
C ALA A 111 -4.06 38.66 57.65
N THR A 112 -4.67 37.48 57.68
CA THR A 112 -5.05 36.69 56.50
C THR A 112 -6.26 37.31 55.78
N PRO A 113 -6.19 37.63 54.48
CA PRO A 113 -7.38 37.98 53.70
C PRO A 113 -8.25 36.75 53.46
N ALA A 114 -9.57 36.90 53.52
CA ALA A 114 -10.53 35.82 53.31
C ALA A 114 -10.47 35.27 51.86
N PRO A 115 -10.70 33.95 51.64
CA PRO A 115 -10.66 33.37 50.31
C PRO A 115 -11.90 33.79 49.51
N THR A 116 -11.70 34.65 48.51
CA THR A 116 -12.76 35.02 47.56
C THR A 116 -12.57 34.23 46.27
N HIS A 117 -13.63 33.56 45.82
CA HIS A 117 -13.71 32.70 44.62
C HIS A 117 -12.94 31.38 44.66
N THR A 118 -13.61 30.33 45.15
CA THR A 118 -13.37 28.96 44.66
C THR A 118 -13.70 28.92 43.17
N PRO A 119 -12.77 28.57 42.26
CA PRO A 119 -13.14 28.37 40.86
C PRO A 119 -14.04 27.14 40.76
N THR A 120 -15.25 27.32 40.24
CA THR A 120 -16.11 26.21 39.83
C THR A 120 -15.32 25.32 38.87
N PRO A 121 -15.23 23.99 39.09
CA PRO A 121 -14.60 23.10 38.13
C PRO A 121 -15.30 23.28 36.78
N ALA A 122 -14.55 23.70 35.75
CA ALA A 122 -15.08 23.74 34.41
C ALA A 122 -15.58 22.33 34.07
N ALA A 123 -16.85 22.23 33.65
CA ALA A 123 -17.43 20.95 33.26
C ALA A 123 -16.56 20.38 32.14
N THR A 124 -15.80 19.33 32.45
CA THR A 124 -14.96 18.66 31.47
C THR A 124 -15.90 17.90 30.55
N THR A 125 -16.32 18.55 29.46
CA THR A 125 -17.04 17.88 28.37
C THR A 125 -16.21 16.66 28.01
N PRO A 126 -16.75 15.43 28.13
CA PRO A 126 -15.97 14.24 27.81
C PRO A 126 -15.54 14.35 26.35
N ILE A 127 -14.23 14.27 26.10
CA ILE A 127 -13.69 14.24 24.75
C ILE A 127 -14.11 12.90 24.14
N VAL A 128 -15.25 12.90 23.45
CA VAL A 128 -15.73 11.75 22.70
C VAL A 128 -14.73 11.51 21.58
N ARG A 129 -13.86 10.52 21.76
CA ARG A 129 -12.99 10.04 20.68
C ARG A 129 -13.89 9.38 19.63
N PRO A 130 -13.74 9.69 18.33
CA PRO A 130 -14.47 8.99 17.29
C PRO A 130 -14.09 7.50 17.32
N SER A 131 -15.07 6.64 17.09
CA SER A 131 -14.81 5.22 16.88
C SER A 131 -14.04 5.00 15.57
N ARG A 132 -13.35 3.87 15.46
CA ARG A 132 -12.68 3.46 14.22
C ARG A 132 -13.62 3.50 13.01
N ALA A 133 -14.85 3.02 13.18
CA ALA A 133 -15.84 2.93 12.11
C ALA A 133 -16.27 4.32 11.62
N GLU A 134 -16.51 5.28 12.52
CA GLU A 134 -16.78 6.68 12.16
C GLU A 134 -15.57 7.34 11.49
N LEU A 135 -14.35 7.01 11.94
CA LEU A 135 -13.13 7.61 11.44
C LEU A 135 -12.78 7.16 10.01
N ILE A 136 -12.91 5.87 9.70
CA ILE A 136 -12.62 5.32 8.35
C ILE A 136 -13.80 5.44 7.37
N ALA A 137 -14.97 5.90 7.84
CA ALA A 137 -16.13 6.12 6.99
C ALA A 137 -15.79 7.16 5.91
N HIS A 138 -16.19 6.84 4.68
CA HIS A 138 -15.95 7.65 3.50
C HIS A 138 -17.15 7.51 2.54
N TYR A 139 -17.16 8.27 1.44
CA TYR A 139 -18.24 8.25 0.46
C TYR A 139 -18.44 6.82 -0.10
N PRO A 140 -19.69 6.34 -0.29
CA PRO A 140 -20.97 7.04 -0.09
C PRO A 140 -21.55 6.97 1.33
N GLY A 141 -20.82 6.40 2.30
CA GLY A 141 -21.22 6.37 3.72
C GLY A 141 -21.12 7.73 4.43
N THR A 142 -20.32 8.65 3.89
CA THR A 142 -20.24 10.06 4.27
C THR A 142 -20.56 10.96 3.07
N ALA A 143 -20.84 12.24 3.33
CA ALA A 143 -21.07 13.23 2.27
C ALA A 143 -19.81 13.50 1.42
N GLN A 144 -18.62 13.37 2.02
CA GLN A 144 -17.33 13.57 1.34
C GLN A 144 -16.26 12.61 1.89
N SER A 145 -15.32 12.26 1.03
CA SER A 145 -14.06 11.60 1.36
C SER A 145 -12.93 12.61 1.47
N VAL A 146 -11.89 12.30 2.25
CA VAL A 146 -10.75 13.20 2.48
C VAL A 146 -9.46 12.57 1.98
N VAL A 147 -8.69 13.32 1.18
CA VAL A 147 -7.28 13.02 0.88
C VAL A 147 -6.41 14.06 1.56
N SER A 148 -5.56 13.59 2.48
CA SER A 148 -4.61 14.41 3.23
C SER A 148 -3.23 14.31 2.59
N ALA A 149 -2.74 15.38 1.96
CA ALA A 149 -1.44 15.41 1.30
C ALA A 149 -0.46 16.35 2.04
N VAL A 150 0.74 15.85 2.36
CA VAL A 150 1.78 16.60 3.06
C VAL A 150 3.06 16.54 2.25
N ARG A 151 3.63 17.71 1.94
CA ARG A 151 4.93 17.86 1.30
C ARG A 151 5.96 18.35 2.31
N HIS A 152 7.20 17.87 2.25
CA HIS A 152 8.28 18.34 3.12
C HIS A 152 9.59 18.59 2.36
N ALA A 153 10.07 19.84 2.33
CA ALA A 153 11.25 20.22 1.55
C ALA A 153 12.54 19.49 1.99
N GLY A 154 12.73 19.32 3.31
CA GLY A 154 13.86 18.60 3.91
C GLY A 154 13.84 17.07 3.84
N VAL A 155 12.92 16.41 3.11
CA VAL A 155 12.85 14.93 3.10
C VAL A 155 14.05 14.27 2.40
N TRP A 156 14.81 15.04 1.62
CA TRP A 156 16.03 14.60 0.94
C TRP A 156 17.29 15.26 1.52
N ASP A 157 18.34 14.46 1.71
CA ASP A 157 19.72 14.92 1.73
C ASP A 157 20.44 14.34 0.51
N GLY A 158 20.57 15.15 -0.55
CA GLY A 158 20.95 14.67 -1.88
C GLY A 158 19.95 13.63 -2.40
N GLU A 159 20.37 12.35 -2.45
CA GLU A 159 19.53 11.20 -2.80
C GLU A 159 19.12 10.32 -1.62
N GLN A 160 19.57 10.65 -0.39
CA GLN A 160 19.18 9.93 0.83
C GLN A 160 17.85 10.47 1.37
N ILE A 161 17.01 9.57 1.88
CA ILE A 161 15.71 9.92 2.46
C ILE A 161 15.85 10.05 3.97
N GLN A 162 15.46 11.20 4.51
CA GLN A 162 15.54 11.50 5.93
C GLN A 162 14.38 10.84 6.69
N VAL A 163 14.65 9.73 7.37
CA VAL A 163 13.63 8.93 8.08
C VAL A 163 12.82 9.76 9.08
N HIS A 164 13.48 10.64 9.83
CA HIS A 164 12.83 11.52 10.80
C HIS A 164 11.84 12.50 10.15
N VAL A 165 12.12 12.94 8.91
CA VAL A 165 11.22 13.78 8.11
C VAL A 165 10.04 12.97 7.57
N VAL A 166 10.28 11.74 7.10
CA VAL A 166 9.20 10.83 6.70
C VAL A 166 8.23 10.61 7.87
N LEU A 167 8.74 10.44 9.09
CA LEU A 167 7.90 10.31 10.30
C LEU A 167 7.08 11.59 10.58
N GLN A 168 7.66 12.78 10.44
CA GLN A 168 6.93 14.06 10.55
C GLN A 168 5.83 14.20 9.49
N MET A 169 6.10 13.77 8.25
CA MET A 169 5.11 13.76 7.17
C MET A 169 3.96 12.79 7.44
N LEU A 170 4.26 11.59 7.97
CA LEU A 170 3.23 10.62 8.39
C LEU A 170 2.34 11.20 9.50
N ASP A 171 2.93 11.87 10.49
CA ASP A 171 2.20 12.49 11.61
C ASP A 171 1.28 13.62 11.14
N ALA A 172 1.80 14.55 10.35
CA ALA A 172 1.01 15.63 9.78
C ALA A 172 -0.09 15.10 8.85
N ALA A 173 0.18 14.04 8.09
CA ALA A 173 -0.81 13.46 7.18
C ALA A 173 -1.95 12.78 7.96
N ILE A 174 -1.65 12.00 9.00
CA ILE A 174 -2.66 11.28 9.77
C ILE A 174 -3.49 12.23 10.65
N THR A 175 -2.88 13.25 11.25
CA THR A 175 -3.59 14.28 12.03
C THR A 175 -4.52 15.12 11.14
N GLN A 176 -4.05 15.57 9.96
CA GLN A 176 -4.87 16.29 8.99
C GLN A 176 -6.00 15.43 8.38
N LEU A 177 -5.79 14.11 8.24
CA LEU A 177 -6.83 13.17 7.78
C LEU A 177 -7.91 12.97 8.85
N THR A 178 -7.50 12.73 10.09
CA THR A 178 -8.39 12.33 11.20
C THR A 178 -9.00 13.49 11.99
N GLY A 179 -8.42 14.69 11.90
CA GLY A 179 -8.75 15.84 12.75
C GLY A 179 -8.21 15.73 14.20
N LEU A 180 -7.61 14.60 14.56
CA LEU A 180 -6.99 14.39 15.87
C LEU A 180 -5.65 15.14 15.92
N GLN A 181 -5.34 15.77 17.06
CA GLN A 181 -4.12 16.57 17.23
C GLN A 181 -2.89 15.74 17.62
N ASP A 182 -3.10 14.51 18.08
CA ASP A 182 -2.05 13.55 18.44
C ASP A 182 -2.01 12.44 17.39
N ALA A 183 -0.88 12.33 16.69
CA ALA A 183 -0.67 11.34 15.64
C ALA A 183 -0.69 9.90 16.18
N LEU A 184 -0.11 9.63 17.34
CA LEU A 184 -0.10 8.28 17.93
C LEU A 184 -1.50 7.90 18.43
N ALA A 185 -2.26 8.86 18.94
CA ALA A 185 -3.68 8.64 19.22
C ALA A 185 -4.49 8.31 17.94
N ALA A 186 -4.17 8.94 16.81
CA ALA A 186 -4.81 8.63 15.52
C ALA A 186 -4.47 7.22 15.02
N TRP A 187 -3.19 6.84 15.04
CA TRP A 187 -2.75 5.48 14.71
C TRP A 187 -3.41 4.43 15.64
N GLY A 188 -3.50 4.71 16.95
CA GLY A 188 -4.10 3.81 17.94
C GLY A 188 -5.63 3.68 17.87
N VAL A 189 -6.34 4.62 17.23
CA VAL A 189 -7.77 4.41 16.89
C VAL A 189 -7.91 3.46 15.69
N LEU A 190 -6.98 3.51 14.73
CA LEU A 190 -7.05 2.72 13.50
C LEU A 190 -6.61 1.27 13.67
N PHE A 191 -5.71 0.98 14.61
CA PHE A 191 -5.12 -0.36 14.81
C PHE A 191 -4.98 -0.70 16.31
N ASP A 192 -5.52 -1.85 16.72
CA ASP A 192 -5.48 -2.30 18.12
C ASP A 192 -4.24 -3.16 18.43
N PRO A 193 -3.69 -3.08 19.65
CA PRO A 193 -2.72 -4.06 20.14
C PRO A 193 -3.29 -5.49 20.09
N GLY A 194 -2.60 -6.41 19.42
CA GLY A 194 -3.04 -7.79 19.21
C GLY A 194 -3.56 -8.09 17.79
N GLU A 195 -3.76 -7.07 16.95
CA GLU A 195 -4.09 -7.24 15.54
C GLU A 195 -2.87 -7.58 14.68
N VAL A 196 -3.02 -8.51 13.73
CA VAL A 196 -2.01 -8.75 12.70
C VAL A 196 -2.21 -7.74 11.57
N ILE A 197 -1.24 -6.87 11.33
CA ILE A 197 -1.33 -5.77 10.35
C ILE A 197 -0.55 -6.12 9.09
N GLY A 198 -1.25 -6.23 7.96
CA GLY A 198 -0.63 -6.41 6.65
C GLY A 198 -0.33 -5.06 5.98
N ILE A 199 0.93 -4.77 5.69
CA ILE A 199 1.35 -3.58 4.94
C ILE A 199 1.63 -4.00 3.49
N LYS A 200 0.70 -3.69 2.57
CA LYS A 200 0.84 -4.00 1.14
C LYS A 200 1.76 -2.99 0.47
N VAL A 201 3.01 -3.37 0.25
CA VAL A 201 3.98 -2.63 -0.57
C VAL A 201 3.85 -3.04 -2.05
N ASN A 202 4.47 -2.31 -2.97
CA ASN A 202 4.55 -2.64 -4.39
C ASN A 202 6.00 -2.89 -4.81
N THR A 203 6.33 -4.11 -5.24
CA THR A 203 7.65 -4.51 -5.76
C THR A 203 7.61 -5.07 -7.19
N ILE A 204 6.40 -5.19 -7.77
CA ILE A 204 6.12 -5.75 -9.10
C ILE A 204 6.43 -4.77 -10.25
N SER A 205 7.60 -4.11 -10.23
CA SER A 205 8.22 -3.40 -11.37
C SER A 205 9.62 -2.87 -11.00
N ARG A 206 10.18 -1.98 -11.82
CA ARG A 206 11.42 -1.22 -11.50
C ARG A 206 11.19 -0.08 -10.50
N TYR A 207 10.01 0.57 -10.51
CA TYR A 207 9.67 1.65 -9.58
C TYR A 207 8.65 1.18 -8.55
N THR A 208 9.01 1.25 -7.28
CA THR A 208 8.42 0.44 -6.21
C THR A 208 8.26 1.25 -4.94
N THR A 209 7.47 0.76 -3.99
CA THR A 209 7.36 1.42 -2.68
C THR A 209 8.76 1.55 -2.07
N THR A 210 9.09 2.73 -1.60
CA THR A 210 10.33 3.04 -0.89
C THR A 210 10.36 2.26 0.43
N PRO A 211 11.37 1.40 0.67
CA PRO A 211 11.46 0.65 1.93
C PRO A 211 11.41 1.56 3.16
N THR A 212 12.08 2.72 3.12
CA THR A 212 12.06 3.73 4.19
C THR A 212 10.64 4.18 4.57
N VAL A 213 9.75 4.39 3.61
CA VAL A 213 8.35 4.80 3.89
C VAL A 213 7.57 3.65 4.53
N ALA A 214 7.69 2.44 3.98
CA ALA A 214 7.00 1.27 4.51
C ALA A 214 7.46 0.89 5.94
N TYR A 215 8.77 0.97 6.23
CA TYR A 215 9.30 0.75 7.57
C TYR A 215 8.99 1.90 8.53
N ALA A 216 8.86 3.16 8.06
CA ALA A 216 8.38 4.27 8.89
C ALA A 216 6.90 4.12 9.29
N VAL A 217 6.05 3.58 8.40
CA VAL A 217 4.68 3.17 8.76
C VAL A 217 4.69 2.05 9.80
N ALA A 218 5.55 1.03 9.62
CA ALA A 218 5.71 -0.03 10.63
C ALA A 218 6.25 0.49 11.96
N GLN A 219 7.10 1.52 11.96
CA GLN A 219 7.55 2.19 13.18
C GLN A 219 6.38 2.87 13.89
N ARG A 220 5.51 3.61 13.19
CA ARG A 220 4.35 4.26 13.81
C ARG A 220 3.34 3.31 14.45
N LEU A 221 3.21 2.09 13.92
CA LEU A 221 2.43 1.02 14.57
C LEU A 221 3.12 0.48 15.84
N GLN A 222 4.46 0.36 15.84
CA GLN A 222 5.21 -0.03 17.05
C GLN A 222 5.17 1.06 18.11
N ASP A 223 5.18 2.34 17.72
CA ASP A 223 5.06 3.49 18.63
C ASP A 223 3.70 3.52 19.37
N THR A 224 2.65 2.88 18.82
CA THR A 224 1.36 2.65 19.52
C THR A 224 1.30 1.35 20.32
N GLY A 225 2.39 0.60 20.41
CA GLY A 225 2.50 -0.63 21.20
C GLY A 225 2.16 -1.93 20.45
N ILE A 226 2.02 -1.90 19.11
CA ILE A 226 1.82 -3.13 18.32
C ILE A 226 3.16 -3.88 18.22
N PRO A 227 3.28 -5.15 18.64
CA PRO A 227 4.51 -5.92 18.52
C PRO A 227 4.98 -6.03 17.07
N ALA A 228 6.29 -5.91 16.86
CA ALA A 228 6.88 -5.90 15.53
C ALA A 228 6.52 -7.15 14.70
N GLU A 229 6.47 -8.32 15.35
CA GLU A 229 6.14 -9.60 14.73
C GLU A 229 4.67 -9.71 14.27
N GLN A 230 3.78 -8.82 14.74
CA GLN A 230 2.40 -8.70 14.26
C GLN A 230 2.29 -7.83 12.99
N ILE A 231 3.33 -7.10 12.62
CA ILE A 231 3.38 -6.26 11.43
C ILE A 231 4.08 -7.03 10.30
N ILE A 232 3.39 -7.17 9.16
CA ILE A 232 3.87 -7.94 8.00
C ILE A 232 3.86 -7.05 6.76
N LEU A 233 5.03 -6.59 6.31
CA LEU A 233 5.20 -6.04 4.97
C LEU A 233 5.11 -7.19 3.96
N PHE A 234 4.34 -7.00 2.90
CA PHE A 234 4.17 -8.06 1.91
C PHE A 234 3.94 -7.54 0.49
N ASP A 235 4.40 -8.36 -0.45
CA ASP A 235 3.99 -8.36 -1.84
C ASP A 235 4.15 -9.78 -2.40
N ARG A 236 3.98 -10.01 -3.69
CA ARG A 236 3.86 -11.33 -4.31
C ARG A 236 4.96 -12.35 -3.96
N THR A 237 6.25 -11.98 -3.95
CA THR A 237 7.37 -12.91 -3.74
C THR A 237 8.53 -12.33 -2.91
N ASP A 238 9.22 -13.19 -2.14
CA ASP A 238 10.44 -12.83 -1.40
C ASP A 238 11.52 -12.27 -2.34
N ARG A 239 11.64 -12.83 -3.54
CA ARG A 239 12.59 -12.36 -4.54
C ARG A 239 12.29 -10.92 -4.96
N GLU A 240 11.05 -10.59 -5.29
CA GLU A 240 10.69 -9.24 -5.72
C GLU A 240 10.86 -8.22 -4.58
N LEU A 241 10.61 -8.62 -3.34
CA LEU A 241 10.90 -7.81 -2.14
C LEU A 241 12.40 -7.57 -1.97
N GLY A 242 13.22 -8.63 -1.97
CA GLY A 242 14.68 -8.54 -1.82
C GLY A 242 15.35 -7.77 -2.96
N ASP A 243 14.95 -8.02 -4.21
CA ASP A 243 15.43 -7.33 -5.41
C ASP A 243 15.08 -5.81 -5.41
N ARG A 244 14.24 -5.33 -4.46
CA ARG A 244 13.85 -3.92 -4.24
C ARG A 244 14.34 -3.34 -2.90
N GLY A 245 15.21 -4.04 -2.18
CA GLY A 245 15.83 -3.54 -0.95
C GLY A 245 15.02 -3.72 0.33
N PHE A 246 13.95 -4.52 0.32
CA PHE A 246 13.30 -4.98 1.54
C PHE A 246 14.10 -6.13 2.17
N THR A 247 14.26 -6.12 3.50
CA THR A 247 14.96 -7.20 4.21
C THR A 247 13.97 -8.31 4.52
N ILE A 248 14.17 -9.50 3.93
CA ILE A 248 13.26 -10.63 4.13
C ILE A 248 13.35 -11.16 5.55
N ASN A 249 12.21 -11.14 6.25
CA ASN A 249 12.02 -11.72 7.56
C ASN A 249 10.67 -12.45 7.58
N ALA A 250 10.69 -13.77 7.38
CA ALA A 250 9.46 -14.55 7.32
C ALA A 250 8.81 -14.75 8.70
N ASP A 251 9.63 -15.13 9.69
CA ASP A 251 9.16 -15.63 11.00
C ASP A 251 10.10 -15.27 12.19
N GLY A 252 11.19 -14.53 11.95
CA GLY A 252 12.15 -14.10 12.97
C GLY A 252 11.73 -12.85 13.75
N PRO A 253 12.55 -12.39 14.72
CA PRO A 253 12.24 -11.23 15.55
C PRO A 253 12.21 -9.93 14.73
N GLY A 254 11.45 -8.95 15.21
CA GLY A 254 11.23 -7.68 14.53
C GLY A 254 10.13 -7.75 13.45
N VAL A 255 10.02 -6.66 12.69
CA VAL A 255 9.00 -6.52 11.65
C VAL A 255 9.17 -7.59 10.57
N ARG A 256 8.09 -8.28 10.23
CA ARG A 256 8.10 -9.32 9.20
C ARG A 256 8.01 -8.68 7.81
N CYS A 257 8.71 -9.28 6.86
CA CYS A 257 8.65 -8.88 5.46
C CYS A 257 8.83 -10.12 4.58
N ARG A 258 7.81 -10.48 3.80
CA ARG A 258 7.82 -11.71 2.99
C ARG A 258 6.83 -11.73 1.83
N GLY A 259 7.06 -12.66 0.92
CA GLY A 259 6.15 -13.07 -0.13
C GLY A 259 4.99 -13.94 0.35
N ALA A 260 4.20 -14.41 -0.63
CA ALA A 260 3.17 -15.40 -0.41
C ALA A 260 3.76 -16.75 -0.01
N LYS A 261 3.35 -17.27 1.15
CA LYS A 261 3.59 -18.66 1.55
C LYS A 261 2.58 -19.60 0.86
N ALA A 262 1.37 -19.10 0.61
CA ALA A 262 0.32 -19.79 -0.10
C ALA A 262 -0.58 -18.81 -0.87
N TRP A 263 -1.22 -19.34 -1.91
CA TRP A 263 -2.29 -18.71 -2.67
C TRP A 263 -3.56 -19.52 -2.44
N GLU A 264 -4.51 -18.97 -1.71
CA GLU A 264 -5.65 -19.70 -1.14
C GLU A 264 -6.99 -19.10 -1.62
N GLN A 265 -8.10 -19.60 -1.08
CA GLN A 265 -9.48 -19.07 -1.25
C GLN A 265 -9.79 -18.49 -2.64
N PRO A 266 -10.24 -19.32 -3.62
CA PRO A 266 -10.52 -18.82 -4.97
C PRO A 266 -11.64 -17.77 -4.96
N ALA A 267 -11.34 -16.59 -5.48
CA ALA A 267 -12.27 -15.48 -5.67
C ALA A 267 -12.50 -15.23 -7.17
N GLN A 268 -13.68 -14.72 -7.53
CA GLN A 268 -13.95 -14.25 -8.90
C GLN A 268 -13.67 -12.76 -9.00
N VAL A 269 -12.96 -12.37 -10.04
CA VAL A 269 -12.71 -10.97 -10.43
C VAL A 269 -12.97 -10.85 -11.92
N ALA A 270 -14.11 -10.26 -12.29
CA ALA A 270 -14.58 -10.07 -13.67
C ALA A 270 -14.53 -11.37 -14.52
N GLY A 271 -15.02 -12.47 -13.94
CA GLY A 271 -14.99 -13.80 -14.56
C GLY A 271 -13.62 -14.50 -14.60
N SER A 272 -12.56 -13.89 -14.06
CA SER A 272 -11.30 -14.58 -13.79
C SER A 272 -11.26 -15.06 -12.35
N THR A 273 -11.13 -16.38 -12.17
CA THR A 273 -10.69 -16.94 -10.89
C THR A 273 -9.30 -16.41 -10.55
N GLN A 274 -9.12 -15.94 -9.32
CA GLN A 274 -7.86 -15.55 -8.68
C GLN A 274 -7.76 -16.27 -7.34
N ARG A 275 -6.55 -16.55 -6.86
CA ARG A 275 -6.31 -17.00 -5.47
C ARG A 275 -5.66 -15.89 -4.67
N ILE A 276 -6.09 -15.73 -3.42
CA ILE A 276 -5.70 -14.62 -2.53
C ILE A 276 -4.44 -14.98 -1.75
N HIS A 277 -3.57 -13.97 -1.56
CA HIS A 277 -2.36 -14.08 -0.75
C HIS A 277 -2.68 -14.38 0.72
N ASP A 278 -1.96 -15.33 1.31
CA ASP A 278 -2.15 -15.76 2.70
C ASP A 278 -2.10 -14.63 3.76
N VAL A 279 -1.29 -13.56 3.56
CA VAL A 279 -1.28 -12.39 4.47
C VAL A 279 -2.60 -11.63 4.43
N VAL A 280 -3.20 -11.44 3.25
CA VAL A 280 -4.50 -10.75 3.09
C VAL A 280 -5.61 -11.53 3.79
N LEU A 281 -5.55 -12.86 3.75
CA LEU A 281 -6.51 -13.71 4.45
C LEU A 281 -6.30 -13.71 5.96
N GLY A 282 -5.04 -13.80 6.42
CA GLY A 282 -4.69 -13.94 7.84
C GLY A 282 -4.60 -12.65 8.66
N CYS A 283 -4.46 -11.47 8.03
CA CYS A 283 -4.40 -10.19 8.75
C CYS A 283 -5.76 -9.74 9.30
N SER A 284 -5.74 -8.97 10.40
CA SER A 284 -6.90 -8.28 10.96
C SER A 284 -7.20 -6.97 10.22
N ALA A 285 -6.16 -6.33 9.69
CA ALA A 285 -6.25 -5.07 8.95
C ALA A 285 -5.15 -4.95 7.90
N LEU A 286 -5.42 -4.14 6.88
CA LEU A 286 -4.49 -3.79 5.81
C LEU A 286 -4.19 -2.29 5.80
N ILE A 287 -2.91 -1.96 5.58
CA ILE A 287 -2.46 -0.65 5.13
C ILE A 287 -1.93 -0.82 3.70
N ASN A 288 -2.44 -0.03 2.76
CA ASN A 288 -2.00 -0.05 1.37
C ASN A 288 -0.95 1.07 1.17
N VAL A 289 0.28 0.72 0.77
CA VAL A 289 1.39 1.67 0.61
C VAL A 289 1.84 1.74 -0.86
N PRO A 290 1.04 2.36 -1.75
CA PRO A 290 1.31 2.38 -3.19
C PRO A 290 2.34 3.45 -3.59
N PRO A 291 3.25 3.15 -4.52
CA PRO A 291 3.98 4.16 -5.27
C PRO A 291 3.14 4.66 -6.46
N LEU A 292 3.40 5.88 -6.94
CA LEU A 292 2.71 6.44 -8.11
C LEU A 292 3.57 6.42 -9.38
N LYS A 293 3.05 5.76 -10.43
CA LYS A 293 3.72 5.62 -11.75
C LYS A 293 2.72 5.48 -12.89
N GLU A 294 3.14 5.92 -14.07
CA GLU A 294 2.52 5.61 -15.36
C GLU A 294 2.47 4.08 -15.59
N HIS A 295 1.44 3.62 -16.29
CA HIS A 295 1.28 2.23 -16.68
C HIS A 295 0.50 2.12 -18.00
N SER A 296 1.18 1.65 -19.05
CA SER A 296 0.72 1.75 -20.45
C SER A 296 -0.58 1.05 -20.81
N ILE A 297 -1.13 0.23 -19.91
CA ILE A 297 -2.43 -0.44 -20.06
C ILE A 297 -3.56 0.25 -19.27
N SER A 298 -3.26 0.84 -18.10
CA SER A 298 -4.28 1.34 -17.14
C SER A 298 -4.12 2.83 -16.83
N GLY A 299 -3.31 3.54 -17.63
CA GLY A 299 -2.87 4.90 -17.42
C GLY A 299 -1.81 5.02 -16.33
N PHE A 300 -2.08 4.44 -15.16
CA PHE A 300 -1.21 4.50 -13.99
C PHE A 300 -1.34 3.28 -13.07
N THR A 301 -0.44 3.19 -12.10
CA THR A 301 -0.48 2.28 -10.95
C THR A 301 -0.41 3.12 -9.68
N SER A 302 -1.28 2.80 -8.73
CA SER A 302 -1.50 3.52 -7.46
C SER A 302 -2.24 2.55 -6.50
N ALA A 303 -3.03 3.03 -5.54
CA ALA A 303 -3.65 2.22 -4.47
C ALA A 303 -4.47 1.04 -5.01
N MET A 304 -5.44 1.29 -5.89
CA MET A 304 -6.37 0.23 -6.30
C MET A 304 -5.65 -0.87 -7.08
N LYS A 305 -4.71 -0.50 -7.97
CA LYS A 305 -3.92 -1.47 -8.73
C LYS A 305 -2.83 -2.16 -7.90
N ASN A 306 -2.46 -1.65 -6.71
CA ASN A 306 -1.43 -2.26 -5.87
C ASN A 306 -1.81 -3.69 -5.41
N HIS A 307 -3.11 -3.97 -5.28
CA HIS A 307 -3.62 -5.31 -4.97
C HIS A 307 -3.40 -6.36 -6.07
N TYR A 308 -2.80 -6.01 -7.22
CA TYR A 308 -2.32 -7.02 -8.19
C TYR A 308 -1.23 -7.93 -7.58
N GLY A 309 -0.57 -7.50 -6.51
CA GLY A 309 0.30 -8.36 -5.70
C GLY A 309 -0.38 -9.17 -4.60
N SER A 310 -1.67 -8.96 -4.38
CA SER A 310 -2.51 -9.71 -3.43
C SER A 310 -3.16 -10.95 -4.06
N VAL A 311 -2.90 -11.22 -5.36
CA VAL A 311 -3.46 -12.36 -6.11
C VAL A 311 -2.39 -13.13 -6.90
N ASP A 312 -2.67 -14.41 -7.17
CA ASP A 312 -1.74 -15.33 -7.83
C ASP A 312 -1.54 -15.05 -9.34
N SER A 313 -2.60 -14.60 -10.02
CA SER A 313 -2.66 -14.51 -11.48
C SER A 313 -2.97 -13.08 -12.02
N PRO A 314 -2.29 -12.02 -11.56
CA PRO A 314 -2.61 -10.63 -11.93
C PRO A 314 -2.40 -10.32 -13.42
N GLY A 315 -1.61 -11.14 -14.14
CA GLY A 315 -1.48 -11.05 -15.60
C GLY A 315 -2.83 -11.16 -16.31
N ARG A 316 -3.76 -11.97 -15.77
CA ARG A 316 -5.12 -12.17 -16.33
C ARG A 316 -6.03 -10.96 -16.18
N LEU A 317 -5.67 -10.00 -15.33
CA LEU A 317 -6.46 -8.84 -14.97
C LEU A 317 -6.16 -7.61 -15.85
N HIS A 318 -5.57 -7.79 -17.04
CA HIS A 318 -5.17 -6.70 -17.94
C HIS A 318 -6.10 -6.52 -19.17
N GLY A 319 -7.19 -7.29 -19.25
CA GLY A 319 -8.22 -7.06 -20.26
C GLY A 319 -8.87 -5.68 -20.11
N ASN A 320 -9.29 -5.09 -21.23
CA ASN A 320 -10.01 -3.79 -21.28
C ASN A 320 -9.40 -2.72 -20.35
N SER A 321 -8.12 -2.41 -20.51
CA SER A 321 -7.39 -1.40 -19.70
C SER A 321 -7.42 -1.65 -18.18
N CYS A 322 -7.61 -2.90 -17.76
CA CYS A 322 -7.84 -3.34 -16.38
C CYS A 322 -9.23 -3.01 -15.79
N ASP A 323 -10.23 -2.70 -16.61
CA ASP A 323 -11.62 -2.44 -16.21
C ASP A 323 -12.55 -3.60 -16.64
N PRO A 324 -13.38 -4.20 -15.76
CA PRO A 324 -13.63 -3.88 -14.34
C PRO A 324 -12.70 -4.58 -13.34
N TYR A 325 -11.59 -5.18 -13.81
CA TYR A 325 -10.70 -5.99 -12.98
C TYR A 325 -10.09 -5.27 -11.74
N ILE A 326 -9.66 -4.00 -11.87
CA ILE A 326 -9.18 -3.22 -10.73
C ILE A 326 -10.32 -2.93 -9.73
N PRO A 327 -11.48 -2.37 -10.16
CA PRO A 327 -12.65 -2.21 -9.31
C PRO A 327 -13.06 -3.50 -8.58
N GLU A 328 -13.35 -4.58 -9.31
CA GLU A 328 -13.84 -5.83 -8.70
C GLU A 328 -12.84 -6.46 -7.73
N LEU A 329 -11.53 -6.35 -7.99
CA LEU A 329 -10.51 -6.82 -7.06
C LEU A 329 -10.54 -6.04 -5.73
N ASN A 330 -10.77 -4.73 -5.78
CA ASN A 330 -10.88 -3.89 -4.58
C ASN A 330 -12.25 -4.04 -3.89
N ALA A 331 -13.26 -4.54 -4.60
CA ALA A 331 -14.58 -4.87 -4.04
C ALA A 331 -14.63 -6.20 -3.28
N LEU A 332 -13.61 -7.06 -3.39
CA LEU A 332 -13.54 -8.31 -2.61
C LEU A 332 -13.51 -7.99 -1.10
N PRO A 333 -14.38 -8.60 -0.25
CA PRO A 333 -14.44 -8.33 1.19
C PRO A 333 -13.09 -8.42 1.92
N VAL A 334 -12.25 -9.39 1.53
CA VAL A 334 -10.90 -9.60 2.09
C VAL A 334 -9.91 -8.46 1.80
N ILE A 335 -10.23 -7.57 0.86
CA ILE A 335 -9.49 -6.33 0.57
C ILE A 335 -10.28 -5.11 1.06
N ARG A 336 -11.55 -4.99 0.66
CA ARG A 336 -12.45 -3.86 0.98
C ARG A 336 -12.54 -3.63 2.48
N ASP A 337 -12.95 -4.65 3.22
CA ASP A 337 -13.36 -4.51 4.62
C ASP A 337 -12.14 -4.50 5.57
N LYS A 338 -10.98 -4.92 5.07
CA LYS A 338 -9.71 -4.94 5.82
C LYS A 338 -8.86 -3.70 5.60
N THR A 339 -8.98 -3.00 4.46
CA THR A 339 -8.15 -1.83 4.15
C THR A 339 -8.60 -0.63 4.97
N ARG A 340 -7.83 -0.28 6.00
CA ARG A 340 -8.15 0.82 6.93
C ARG A 340 -7.44 2.12 6.61
N LEU A 341 -6.38 2.09 5.80
CA LEU A 341 -5.59 3.27 5.46
C LEU A 341 -4.83 3.05 4.16
N ILE A 342 -4.83 4.05 3.27
CA ILE A 342 -3.86 4.20 2.19
C ILE A 342 -2.78 5.19 2.65
N VAL A 343 -1.51 4.83 2.46
CA VAL A 343 -0.34 5.72 2.64
C VAL A 343 0.44 5.78 1.34
N GLY A 344 0.12 6.76 0.51
CA GLY A 344 0.77 7.03 -0.76
C GLY A 344 2.23 7.42 -0.61
N ASP A 345 3.12 6.59 -1.16
CA ASP A 345 4.53 6.94 -1.36
C ASP A 345 4.67 7.79 -2.63
N LEU A 346 4.65 9.10 -2.42
CA LEU A 346 4.78 10.13 -3.45
C LEU A 346 6.07 10.95 -3.24
N LEU A 347 7.07 10.40 -2.55
CA LEU A 347 8.38 11.07 -2.40
C LEU A 347 9.04 11.23 -3.78
N ARG A 348 8.86 10.21 -4.63
CA ARG A 348 9.10 10.28 -6.07
C ARG A 348 7.85 9.81 -6.83
N THR A 349 7.79 10.13 -8.12
CA THR A 349 6.82 9.58 -9.07
C THR A 349 7.50 9.22 -10.38
N CYS A 350 6.88 8.34 -11.17
CA CYS A 350 7.34 7.95 -12.51
C CYS A 350 6.27 8.30 -13.56
N PRO A 351 6.15 9.58 -14.00
CA PRO A 351 5.00 10.07 -14.77
C PRO A 351 5.02 9.73 -16.27
N TYR A 352 6.12 9.19 -16.79
CA TYR A 352 6.33 8.99 -18.24
C TYR A 352 6.74 7.57 -18.62
N ASP A 353 7.58 6.94 -17.78
CA ASP A 353 8.15 5.61 -17.94
C ASP A 353 8.69 5.16 -16.57
N TRP A 354 9.13 3.91 -16.44
CA TRP A 354 9.58 3.34 -15.15
C TRP A 354 11.06 3.59 -14.80
N ASN A 355 11.75 4.46 -15.53
CA ASN A 355 13.17 4.77 -15.37
C ASN A 355 13.41 6.24 -14.98
N ARG A 356 12.47 7.14 -15.29
CA ARG A 356 12.54 8.58 -14.99
C ARG A 356 11.74 8.93 -13.75
N MET A 357 12.38 8.79 -12.59
CA MET A 357 11.84 9.26 -11.31
C MET A 357 11.94 10.79 -11.20
N ILE A 358 10.86 11.44 -10.76
CA ILE A 358 10.81 12.86 -10.39
C ILE A 358 10.52 12.94 -8.89
N LYS A 359 11.25 13.77 -8.16
CA LYS A 359 10.97 14.06 -6.74
C LYS A 359 9.72 14.94 -6.64
N GLU A 360 8.74 14.50 -5.84
CA GLU A 360 7.53 15.28 -5.51
C GLU A 360 7.42 15.54 -3.99
N ASP A 361 8.33 14.96 -3.19
CA ASP A 361 8.55 15.22 -1.75
C ASP A 361 7.29 15.05 -0.88
N THR A 362 6.34 14.23 -1.32
CA THR A 362 4.97 14.18 -0.77
C THR A 362 4.65 12.81 -0.17
N ILE A 363 3.86 12.80 0.91
CA ILE A 363 3.08 11.64 1.34
C ILE A 363 1.61 12.04 1.30
N ALA A 364 0.75 11.15 0.84
CA ALA A 364 -0.70 11.38 0.88
C ALA A 364 -1.43 10.22 1.53
N MET A 365 -2.42 10.51 2.38
CA MET A 365 -3.22 9.50 3.08
C MET A 365 -4.71 9.67 2.79
N SER A 366 -5.43 8.55 2.82
CA SER A 366 -6.88 8.49 2.63
C SER A 366 -7.43 7.22 3.28
N PHE A 367 -8.70 7.26 3.68
CA PHE A 367 -9.50 6.05 3.98
C PHE A 367 -10.22 5.51 2.75
N ASP A 368 -10.38 6.35 1.73
CA ASP A 368 -11.05 6.07 0.47
C ASP A 368 -10.02 5.76 -0.64
N PRO A 369 -10.02 4.57 -1.23
CA PRO A 369 -9.06 4.19 -2.27
C PRO A 369 -9.31 4.90 -3.60
N LEU A 370 -10.55 5.26 -3.92
CA LEU A 370 -10.91 5.91 -5.19
C LEU A 370 -10.64 7.41 -5.16
N ALA A 371 -10.96 8.09 -4.07
CA ALA A 371 -10.60 9.49 -3.84
C ALA A 371 -9.08 9.68 -3.94
N TYR A 372 -8.32 8.77 -3.31
CA TYR A 372 -6.87 8.74 -3.39
C TYR A 372 -6.37 8.49 -4.81
N ASP A 373 -6.89 7.50 -5.54
CA ASP A 373 -6.44 7.22 -6.91
C ASP A 373 -6.86 8.32 -7.90
N ARG A 374 -7.97 9.03 -7.69
CA ARG A 374 -8.33 10.23 -8.47
C ARG A 374 -7.39 11.39 -8.20
N PHE A 375 -6.99 11.62 -6.94
CA PHE A 375 -5.96 12.59 -6.56
C PHE A 375 -4.60 12.25 -7.20
N ALA A 376 -4.16 10.99 -7.08
CA ALA A 376 -2.89 10.51 -7.61
C ALA A 376 -2.87 10.56 -9.16
N ARG A 377 -3.99 10.24 -9.82
CA ARG A 377 -4.17 10.45 -11.26
C ARG A 377 -3.96 11.91 -11.65
N GLN A 378 -4.56 12.85 -10.91
CA GLN A 378 -4.46 14.27 -11.22
C GLN A 378 -3.01 14.75 -11.11
N MET A 379 -2.24 14.32 -10.10
CA MET A 379 -0.81 14.64 -10.01
C MET A 379 -0.01 14.21 -11.25
N LEU A 380 -0.29 13.04 -11.83
CA LEU A 380 0.35 12.60 -13.08
C LEU A 380 -0.12 13.41 -14.31
N VAL A 381 -1.39 13.82 -14.35
CA VAL A 381 -1.93 14.68 -15.42
C VAL A 381 -1.25 16.04 -15.37
N ASP A 382 -1.26 16.71 -14.21
CA ASP A 382 -0.66 18.02 -13.99
C ASP A 382 0.85 18.01 -14.34
N ARG A 383 1.57 16.98 -13.89
CA ARG A 383 3.01 16.78 -14.19
C ARG A 383 3.28 16.52 -15.67
N ARG A 384 2.37 15.87 -16.40
CA ARG A 384 2.51 15.69 -17.86
C ARG A 384 2.25 17.00 -18.59
N GLU A 385 1.23 17.74 -18.21
CA GLU A 385 0.85 18.99 -18.87
C GLU A 385 1.88 20.11 -18.64
N ALA A 386 2.44 20.21 -17.42
CA ALA A 386 3.57 21.09 -17.12
C ALA A 386 4.79 20.82 -18.01
N ASP A 387 5.10 19.54 -18.26
CA ASP A 387 6.17 19.08 -19.16
C ASP A 387 5.75 19.07 -20.65
N LYS A 388 4.61 19.68 -21.01
CA LYS A 388 4.05 19.78 -22.37
C LYS A 388 3.81 18.41 -23.03
N ARG A 389 3.48 17.40 -22.22
CA ARG A 389 3.08 16.05 -22.63
C ARG A 389 1.56 15.89 -22.45
N PRO A 390 0.89 15.00 -23.20
CA PRO A 390 -0.54 14.81 -23.06
C PRO A 390 -0.89 14.20 -21.69
N GLY A 391 -1.51 14.99 -20.82
CA GLY A 391 -2.25 14.53 -19.64
C GLY A 391 -3.37 13.54 -19.97
N PRO A 392 -4.18 13.76 -21.04
CA PRO A 392 -5.24 12.84 -21.46
C PRO A 392 -4.81 11.39 -21.75
N TYR A 393 -3.51 11.14 -21.96
CA TYR A 393 -2.96 9.78 -22.03
C TYR A 393 -3.27 8.96 -20.77
N ILE A 394 -3.18 9.58 -19.59
CA ILE A 394 -3.44 8.91 -18.31
C ILE A 394 -4.95 8.72 -18.12
N THR A 395 -5.77 9.73 -18.41
CA THR A 395 -7.23 9.67 -18.16
C THR A 395 -7.94 8.70 -19.10
N ALA A 396 -7.58 8.65 -20.39
CA ALA A 396 -8.20 7.73 -21.35
C ALA A 396 -8.03 6.24 -20.98
N LEU A 397 -6.87 5.89 -20.42
CA LEU A 397 -6.55 4.52 -20.01
C LEU A 397 -7.00 4.17 -18.57
N SER A 398 -7.48 5.14 -17.79
CA SER A 398 -7.86 4.96 -16.38
C SER A 398 -9.36 5.13 -16.12
N HIS A 399 -10.19 4.75 -17.11
CA HIS A 399 -11.65 4.75 -16.99
C HIS A 399 -12.17 3.77 -15.93
N TYR A 400 -11.36 2.81 -15.47
CA TYR A 400 -11.68 1.94 -14.33
C TYR A 400 -12.09 2.70 -13.06
N LEU A 401 -11.64 3.95 -12.89
CA LEU A 401 -12.02 4.80 -11.76
C LEU A 401 -13.53 5.14 -11.79
N ASP A 402 -14.13 5.23 -12.96
CA ASP A 402 -15.55 5.57 -13.11
C ASP A 402 -16.42 4.32 -12.87
N THR A 403 -15.96 3.13 -13.27
CA THR A 403 -16.53 1.85 -12.82
C THR A 403 -16.42 1.67 -11.31
N ALA A 404 -15.27 2.01 -10.69
CA ALA A 404 -15.09 1.97 -9.23
C ALA A 404 -16.09 2.89 -8.49
N PHE A 405 -16.39 4.06 -9.05
CA PHE A 405 -17.42 4.95 -8.53
C PHE A 405 -18.81 4.32 -8.64
N ALA A 406 -19.14 3.78 -9.82
CA ALA A 406 -20.44 3.16 -10.10
C ALA A 406 -20.76 1.95 -9.19
N ILE A 407 -19.74 1.21 -8.73
CA ILE A 407 -19.91 0.10 -7.76
C ILE A 407 -19.68 0.51 -6.30
N GLY A 408 -19.57 1.81 -6.01
CA GLY A 408 -19.53 2.36 -4.65
C GLY A 408 -18.26 2.01 -3.86
N LEU A 409 -17.07 2.13 -4.49
CA LEU A 409 -15.77 1.95 -3.82
C LEU A 409 -15.18 3.25 -3.25
N GLY A 410 -15.80 4.40 -3.49
CA GLY A 410 -15.33 5.68 -2.98
C GLY A 410 -15.84 6.87 -3.79
N ALA A 411 -15.30 8.05 -3.48
CA ALA A 411 -15.71 9.33 -4.04
C ALA A 411 -15.24 9.58 -5.49
N ASP A 412 -16.00 10.41 -6.19
CA ASP A 412 -15.53 11.13 -7.37
C ASP A 412 -14.77 12.42 -6.95
N ARG A 413 -14.56 13.35 -7.89
CA ARG A 413 -13.89 14.62 -7.63
C ARG A 413 -14.77 15.63 -6.87
N GLU A 414 -16.09 15.58 -7.00
CA GLU A 414 -17.01 16.52 -6.36
C GLU A 414 -17.22 16.15 -4.87
N HIS A 415 -17.15 14.85 -4.57
CA HIS A 415 -17.24 14.29 -3.23
C HIS A 415 -15.87 14.09 -2.54
N THR A 416 -14.77 14.66 -3.06
CA THR A 416 -13.44 14.57 -2.45
C THR A 416 -12.92 15.93 -1.97
N GLU A 417 -12.65 16.05 -0.68
CA GLU A 417 -11.87 17.15 -0.10
C GLU A 417 -10.36 16.81 -0.15
N VAL A 418 -9.53 17.68 -0.73
CA VAL A 418 -8.07 17.52 -0.73
C VAL A 418 -7.44 18.54 0.21
N ARG A 419 -6.98 18.08 1.37
CA ARG A 419 -6.25 18.88 2.36
C ARG A 419 -4.76 18.85 2.03
N ARG A 420 -4.08 20.01 2.09
CA ARG A 420 -2.67 20.14 1.72
C ARG A 420 -1.89 20.89 2.79
N ALA A 421 -0.76 20.33 3.20
CA ALA A 421 0.23 20.98 4.07
C ALA A 421 1.62 20.98 3.43
N MET A 422 2.40 22.01 3.76
CA MET A 422 3.84 22.10 3.48
C MET A 422 4.58 22.18 4.81
N LEU A 423 5.66 21.43 4.94
CA LEU A 423 6.57 21.41 6.09
C LEU A 423 8.01 21.69 5.62
N GLY A 424 8.81 22.33 6.48
CA GLY A 424 10.20 22.71 6.19
C GLY A 424 10.32 24.02 5.42
#